data_AF-A0A7J2V8C4-F1
#
_entry.id   AF-A0A7J2V8C4-F1
#
_cell.length_a   1.000
_cell.length_b   1.000
_cell.length_c   1.000
_cell.angle_alpha   90.00
_cell.angle_beta   90.00
_cell.angle_gamma   90.00
#
_symmetry.space_group_name_H-M   'P 1'
#
loop_
_entity.id
_entity.type
_entity.pdbx_description
1 polymer ?
#
loop_
_entity_poly.entity_id
_entity_poly.type
_entity_poly.pdbx_seq_one_letter_code
_entity_poly.pdbx_strand_id
1 'polypeptide(L)' 'MKRRQYIGNAWYYLSRMREVCVEIGPDCRIIIFDSFIKGGMSVDSDIDVLVITKQLKSRSLGAGYLD' A
#
# COMPACT_ATOMS: atom_id res chain seq x y z
N MET A 1 15.43 -14.42 10.99
CA MET A 1 14.24 -14.99 10.30
C MET A 1 13.10 -13.98 10.12
N LYS A 2 12.72 -13.18 11.13
CA LYS A 2 11.55 -12.26 11.09
C LYS A 2 11.59 -11.15 10.02
N ARG A 3 12.74 -10.50 9.81
CA ARG A 3 12.87 -9.36 8.87
C ARG A 3 12.56 -9.73 7.41
N ARG A 4 12.97 -10.91 6.95
CA ARG A 4 12.76 -11.36 5.56
C ARG A 4 11.29 -11.65 5.28
N GLN A 5 10.59 -12.26 6.24
CA GLN A 5 9.16 -12.53 6.14
C GLN A 5 8.36 -11.23 6.17
N TYR A 6 8.72 -10.30 7.05
CA TYR A 6 8.08 -8.99 7.14
C TYR A 6 8.23 -8.17 5.85
N ILE A 7 9.45 -8.09 5.30
CA ILE A 7 9.68 -7.45 3.99
C ILE A 7 8.91 -8.18 2.88
N GLY A 8 8.86 -9.52 2.93
CA GLY A 8 8.07 -10.33 1.98
C GLY A 8 6.58 -10.00 2.02
N ASN A 9 6.01 -9.85 3.21
CA ASN A 9 4.61 -9.45 3.39
C ASN A 9 4.37 -8.03 2.86
N ALA A 10 5.29 -7.10 3.10
CA ALA A 10 5.18 -5.74 2.57
C ALA A 10 5.16 -5.71 1.04
N TRP A 11 6.07 -6.45 0.39
CA TRP A 11 6.08 -6.59 -1.07
C TRP A 11 4.81 -7.24 -1.61
N TYR A 12 4.27 -8.22 -0.89
CA TYR A 12 3.00 -8.84 -1.25
C TYR A 12 1.87 -7.80 -1.30
N TYR A 13 1.68 -7.01 -0.24
CA TYR A 13 0.62 -6.00 -0.20
C TYR A 13 0.81 -4.90 -1.23
N LEU A 14 2.04 -4.41 -1.42
CA LEU A 14 2.37 -3.43 -2.46
C LEU A 14 2.05 -3.96 -3.87
N SER A 15 2.31 -5.24 -4.13
CA SER A 15 1.98 -5.88 -5.41
C SER A 15 0.46 -5.95 -5.62
N ARG A 16 -0.29 -6.34 -4.58
CA ARG A 16 -1.75 -6.37 -4.62
C ARG A 16 -2.36 -4.98 -4.84
N MET A 17 -1.84 -3.95 -4.17
CA MET A 17 -2.28 -2.57 -4.39
C MET A 17 -2.02 -2.13 -5.83
N ARG A 18 -0.86 -2.50 -6.40
CA ARG A 18 -0.52 -2.21 -7.80
C ARG A 18 -1.49 -2.85 -8.78
N GLU A 19 -1.85 -4.13 -8.57
CA GLU A 19 -2.85 -4.82 -9.40
C GLU A 19 -4.19 -4.09 -9.38
N VAL A 20 -4.69 -3.73 -8.20
CA VAL A 20 -5.93 -2.95 -8.07
C VAL A 20 -5.82 -1.58 -8.75
N CYS A 21 -4.68 -0.90 -8.63
CA CYS A 21 -4.48 0.39 -9.27
C CYS A 21 -4.50 0.28 -10.81
N VAL A 22 -3.95 -0.79 -11.38
CA VAL A 22 -4.05 -1.09 -12.82
C VAL A 22 -5.50 -1.35 -13.24
N GLU A 23 -6.27 -2.07 -12.42
CA GLU A 23 -7.70 -2.32 -12.66
C GLU A 23 -8.56 -1.05 -12.56
N ILE A 24 -8.18 -0.11 -11.68
CA ILE A 24 -8.81 1.20 -11.59
C ILE A 24 -8.62 1.89 -12.93
N GLY A 25 -7.40 2.18 -13.36
CA GLY A 25 -7.20 2.77 -14.67
C GLY A 25 -5.78 3.23 -14.96
N PRO A 26 -5.49 3.63 -16.21
CA PRO A 26 -4.14 3.98 -16.66
C PRO A 26 -3.59 5.24 -15.97
N ASP A 27 -4.44 6.06 -15.36
CA ASP A 27 -4.07 7.26 -14.63
C ASP A 27 -3.86 7.02 -13.12
N CYS A 28 -4.16 5.82 -12.62
CA CYS A 28 -3.91 5.46 -11.23
C CYS A 28 -2.41 5.34 -10.98
N ARG A 29 -1.94 5.93 -9.87
CA ARG A 29 -0.54 5.91 -9.43
C ARG A 29 -0.45 5.59 -7.96
N ILE A 30 0.59 4.84 -7.61
CA ILE A 30 0.95 4.53 -6.23
C ILE A 30 2.31 5.15 -5.94
N ILE A 31 2.39 5.90 -4.85
CA ILE A 31 3.64 6.43 -4.30
C ILE A 31 3.83 5.79 -2.92
N ILE A 32 4.93 5.07 -2.76
CA ILE A 32 5.37 4.55 -1.47
C ILE A 32 6.22 5.64 -0.84
N PHE A 33 6.03 5.92 0.45
CA PHE A 33 6.85 6.91 1.14
C PHE A 33 7.29 6.46 2.53
N ASP A 34 8.03 7.36 3.18
CA ASP A 34 8.55 7.23 4.53
C ASP A 34 9.46 6.02 4.82
N SER A 35 9.22 5.29 5.92
CA SER A 35 10.19 4.39 6.55
C SER A 35 10.62 3.24 5.64
N PHE A 36 9.71 2.78 4.76
CA PHE A 36 9.95 1.74 3.78
C PHE A 36 11.06 2.12 2.79
N ILE A 37 11.01 3.33 2.22
CA ILE A 37 12.01 3.80 1.24
C ILE A 37 13.24 4.46 1.88
N LYS A 38 13.12 4.99 3.10
CA LYS A 38 14.28 5.54 3.85
C LYS A 38 15.20 4.45 4.43
N GLY A 39 14.79 3.17 4.37
CA GLY A 39 15.57 2.05 4.87
C GLY A 39 15.54 1.85 6.39
N GLY A 40 14.63 2.54 7.09
CA GLY A 40 14.45 2.51 8.55
C GLY A 40 13.32 1.63 9.05
N MET A 41 12.69 0.84 8.16
CA MET A 41 11.52 0.04 8.47
C MET A 41 11.82 -1.07 9.50
N SER A 42 11.05 -1.08 10.59
CA SER A 42 11.03 -2.11 11.64
C SER A 42 9.90 -3.11 11.43
N VAL A 43 9.86 -4.18 12.21
CA VAL A 43 8.75 -5.17 12.16
C VAL A 43 7.41 -4.61 12.64
N ASP A 44 7.44 -3.47 13.33
CA ASP A 44 6.26 -2.78 13.85
C ASP A 44 5.92 -1.54 13.01
N SER A 45 6.64 -1.33 11.89
CA SER A 45 6.35 -0.21 10.99
C SER A 45 5.11 -0.48 10.14
N ASP A 46 4.43 0.58 9.76
CA ASP A 46 3.41 0.54 8.72
C ASP A 46 4.05 0.71 7.33
N ILE A 47 3.23 0.55 6.29
CA ILE A 47 3.61 0.84 4.90
C ILE A 47 2.84 2.06 4.46
N ASP A 48 3.53 3.20 4.35
CA ASP A 48 2.93 4.46 3.95
C ASP A 48 2.76 4.54 2.43
N VAL A 49 1.50 4.66 1.98
CA VAL A 49 1.13 4.64 0.56
C VAL A 49 0.17 5.77 0.22
N LEU A 50 0.48 6.53 -0.83
CA LEU A 50 -0.39 7.51 -1.45
C LEU A 50 -0.90 6.98 -2.79
N VAL A 51 -2.21 6.87 -2.94
CA VAL A 51 -2.87 6.47 -4.19
C VAL A 51 -3.48 7.71 -4.85
N ILE A 52 -3.13 7.93 -6.11
CA ILE A 52 -3.62 9.06 -6.93
C ILE A 52 -4.40 8.48 -8.11
N THR A 53 -5.66 8.87 -8.28
CA THR A 53 -6.49 8.47 -9.44
C THR A 53 -7.52 9.56 -9.76
N LYS A 54 -7.93 9.65 -11.02
CA LYS A 54 -9.06 10.48 -11.48
C LYS A 54 -10.39 9.75 -11.38
N GLN A 55 -10.38 8.44 -11.08
CA GLN A 55 -11.60 7.68 -10.91
C GLN A 55 -12.20 7.90 -9.53
N LEU A 56 -13.25 8.70 -9.50
CA LEU A 56 -14.15 8.77 -8.35
C LEU A 56 -15.14 7.60 -8.44
N LYS A 57 -14.73 6.39 -8.03
CA LYS A 57 -15.70 5.38 -7.64
C LYS A 57 -16.06 5.62 -6.18
N SER A 58 -17.19 6.28 -5.92
CA SER A 58 -17.76 6.31 -4.57
C SER A 58 -18.29 4.92 -4.23
N ARG A 59 -17.43 4.02 -3.77
CA ARG A 59 -17.88 3.03 -2.81
C ARG A 59 -17.81 3.70 -1.46
N SER A 60 -18.92 3.68 -0.73
CA SER A 60 -18.91 3.92 0.71
C SER A 60 -17.93 2.92 1.32
N LEU A 61 -16.68 3.32 1.48
CA LEU A 61 -15.74 2.65 2.35
C LEU A 61 -16.35 2.83 3.74
N GLY A 62 -17.05 1.81 4.22
CA GLY A 62 -17.29 1.69 5.64
C GLY A 62 -15.91 1.74 6.28
N ALA A 63 -15.59 2.86 6.93
CA ALA A 63 -14.38 3.03 7.70
C ALA A 63 -14.51 2.08 8.91
N GLY A 64 -14.17 0.81 8.69
CA GLY A 64 -13.88 -0.12 9.76
C GLY A 64 -12.45 0.13 10.19
N TYR A 65 -12.27 0.59 11.42
CA TYR A 65 -11.00 0.44 12.09
C TYR A 65 -10.73 -1.06 12.23
N LEU A 66 -9.52 -1.49 11.88
CA LEU A 66 -9.02 -2.79 12.27
C LEU A 66 -8.58 -2.64 13.73
N ASP A 67 -9.35 -3.23 14.64
CA ASP A 67 -9.01 -3.36 16.05
C ASP A 67 -7.81 -4.30 16.27
#